data_AF-A0A024G1K9-F1
#
_entry.id   AF-A0A024G1K9-F1
#
_cell.length_a   1.000
_cell.length_b   1.000
_cell.length_c   1.000
_cell.angle_alpha   90.00
_cell.angle_beta   90.00
_cell.angle_gamma   90.00
#
_symmetry.space_group_name_H-M   'P 1'
#
loop_
_entity.id
_entity.type
_entity.pdbx_description
1 polymer ?
#
loop_
_entity_poly.entity_id
_entity_poly.type
_entity_poly.pdbx_seq_one_letter_code
_entity_poly.pdbx_strand_id
1 'polypeptide(L)'
;MFMLFHLLLLALEISECFGACAMTQRCVNPYNIPDYKQCIPEAYAIPAIAKPMRGTGWANTTGGGICTIASDCHDRGQCIRGHCVCADDGMTAGPHCDQYSIQCPEYKDAACCSWEQNQGLAENFKLLSSVFGKNAAGGCDACASNLMMLWCGLICSPHQSNFMKMHSPYPSVHYRPDPMTGTDHVKVLEMDISLQKELTCSLFDSCKSTAIVSMAAAMKSSLGFLNYQAQTGAIAHGEYLFLHFNDTVPHAFDHSVLSCSNYSIVENDTVRQSLPQQAQRLDSISSKNAIKQCPCGSCQATCSAHNSNSSRPIITTAKPISIWDGFNFRVVGAVYALVLILVVMLKWKDYQY
;
A
#
# COMPACT_ATOMS: atom_id res chain seq x y z
N MET A 1 -11.04 -57.47 -7.19
CA MET A 1 -11.64 -56.28 -7.85
C MET A 1 -11.94 -55.12 -6.89
N PHE A 2 -12.00 -55.33 -5.56
CA PHE A 2 -12.23 -54.26 -4.57
C PHE A 2 -10.95 -53.52 -4.12
N MET A 3 -9.77 -54.15 -4.20
CA MET A 3 -8.49 -53.49 -3.80
C MET A 3 -7.93 -52.50 -4.82
N LEU A 4 -8.24 -52.66 -6.12
CA LEU A 4 -7.73 -51.73 -7.15
C LEU A 4 -8.44 -50.36 -7.07
N PHE A 5 -9.67 -50.32 -6.57
CA PHE A 5 -10.47 -49.10 -6.45
C PHE A 5 -10.02 -48.21 -5.27
N HIS A 6 -9.50 -48.81 -4.18
CA HIS A 6 -8.93 -48.05 -3.06
C HIS A 6 -7.54 -47.46 -3.39
N LEU A 7 -6.75 -48.13 -4.23
CA LEU A 7 -5.48 -47.58 -4.72
C LEU A 7 -5.68 -46.45 -5.74
N LEU A 8 -6.75 -46.48 -6.55
CA LEU A 8 -7.08 -45.36 -7.44
C LEU A 8 -7.66 -44.14 -6.70
N LEU A 9 -8.35 -44.35 -5.57
CA LEU A 9 -8.87 -43.26 -4.73
C LEU A 9 -7.78 -42.58 -3.87
N LEU A 10 -6.68 -43.29 -3.57
CA LEU A 10 -5.48 -42.70 -2.95
C LEU A 10 -4.55 -42.02 -3.97
N ALA A 11 -4.75 -42.26 -5.26
CA ALA A 11 -4.01 -41.62 -6.37
C ALA A 11 -4.75 -40.42 -6.99
N LEU A 12 -5.93 -40.06 -6.46
CA LEU A 12 -6.31 -38.65 -6.41
C LEU A 12 -5.40 -38.02 -5.35
N GLU A 13 -4.15 -37.79 -5.73
CA GLU A 13 -3.37 -36.72 -5.16
C GLU A 13 -4.30 -35.52 -5.14
N ILE A 14 -4.69 -35.15 -3.93
CA ILE A 14 -5.12 -33.81 -3.63
C ILE A 14 -3.95 -32.99 -4.14
N SER A 15 -4.09 -32.47 -5.35
CA SER A 15 -3.49 -31.23 -5.77
C SER A 15 -4.02 -30.19 -4.78
N GLU A 16 -3.56 -30.27 -3.53
CA GLU A 16 -3.46 -29.11 -2.69
C GLU A 16 -2.57 -28.21 -3.52
N CYS A 17 -3.17 -27.18 -4.11
CA CYS A 17 -2.46 -26.05 -4.67
C CYS A 17 -1.63 -25.46 -3.54
N PHE A 18 -0.50 -26.11 -3.22
CA PHE A 18 0.43 -25.66 -2.21
C PHE A 18 0.94 -24.33 -2.72
N GLY A 19 0.40 -23.27 -2.14
CA GLY A 19 0.92 -21.94 -2.34
C GLY A 19 2.43 -21.95 -2.08
N ALA A 20 3.15 -21.41 -3.05
CA ALA A 20 4.59 -21.36 -3.08
C ALA A 20 5.07 -19.91 -2.94
N CYS A 21 5.96 -19.70 -1.97
CA CYS A 21 6.50 -18.41 -1.57
C CYS A 21 7.76 -18.10 -2.34
N ALA A 22 7.84 -16.91 -2.92
CA ALA A 22 8.99 -16.48 -3.70
C ALA A 22 10.08 -15.84 -2.82
N MET A 23 9.69 -15.17 -1.73
CA MET A 23 10.60 -14.48 -0.82
C MET A 23 10.11 -14.51 0.63
N THR A 24 10.99 -14.15 1.56
CA THR A 24 10.69 -13.98 2.98
C THR A 24 11.63 -12.97 3.61
N GLN A 25 11.31 -12.48 4.80
CA GLN A 25 12.23 -11.70 5.62
C GLN A 25 12.08 -12.13 7.07
N ARG A 26 13.19 -12.33 7.80
CA ARG A 26 13.18 -12.86 9.19
C ARG A 26 13.84 -11.94 10.19
N CYS A 27 13.80 -10.65 9.90
CA CYS A 27 14.45 -9.63 10.68
C CYS A 27 13.52 -8.42 10.77
N VAL A 28 13.62 -7.71 11.89
CA VAL A 28 12.96 -6.43 12.09
C VAL A 28 14.05 -5.37 12.02
N ASN A 29 13.79 -4.29 11.29
CA ASN A 29 14.59 -3.07 11.34
C ASN A 29 13.82 -2.01 12.14
N PRO A 30 13.79 -2.11 13.48
CA PRO A 30 13.09 -1.12 14.28
C PRO A 30 13.74 0.24 14.02
N TYR A 31 12.91 1.27 13.83
CA TYR A 31 13.31 2.66 13.54
C TYR A 31 13.77 2.95 12.10
N ASN A 32 13.64 1.98 11.19
CA ASN A 32 13.97 2.17 9.78
C ASN A 32 15.41 2.68 9.56
N ILE A 33 16.32 2.33 10.47
CA ILE A 33 17.74 2.73 10.41
C ILE A 33 18.36 1.89 9.32
N PRO A 34 18.98 2.48 8.28
CA PRO A 34 19.53 1.72 7.18
C PRO A 34 20.53 0.64 7.65
N ASP A 35 20.11 -0.63 7.64
CA ASP A 35 20.95 -1.79 7.95
C ASP A 35 21.22 -2.53 6.64
N TYR A 36 22.39 -2.24 6.07
CA TYR A 36 22.78 -2.64 4.72
C TYR A 36 23.14 -4.11 4.55
N LYS A 37 23.12 -4.90 5.63
CA LYS A 37 23.59 -6.30 5.60
C LYS A 37 22.74 -7.27 6.39
N GLN A 38 22.10 -6.86 7.49
CA GLN A 38 21.44 -7.82 8.39
C GLN A 38 19.95 -7.97 8.12
N CYS A 39 19.29 -6.96 7.52
CA CYS A 39 17.85 -7.02 7.32
C CYS A 39 17.37 -6.78 5.89
N ILE A 40 17.82 -7.65 4.99
CA ILE A 40 17.38 -7.68 3.59
C ILE A 40 16.56 -8.96 3.38
N PRO A 41 15.36 -8.87 2.81
CA PRO A 41 14.58 -10.05 2.45
C PRO A 41 15.36 -11.00 1.55
N GLU A 42 15.04 -12.27 1.70
CA GLU A 42 15.69 -13.38 1.03
C GLU A 42 14.71 -14.00 0.05
N ALA A 43 15.13 -14.11 -1.21
CA ALA A 43 14.43 -14.95 -2.16
C ALA A 43 14.73 -16.43 -1.89
N TYR A 44 13.72 -17.27 -2.10
CA TYR A 44 13.89 -18.71 -2.07
C TYR A 44 14.46 -19.23 -3.38
N ALA A 45 15.53 -20.03 -3.32
CA ALA A 45 16.06 -20.75 -4.49
C ALA A 45 15.03 -21.72 -5.08
N ILE A 46 14.24 -22.34 -4.20
CA ILE A 46 13.11 -23.21 -4.51
C ILE A 46 11.93 -22.66 -3.72
N PRO A 47 10.81 -22.29 -4.36
CA PRO A 47 9.68 -21.71 -3.65
C PRO A 47 9.24 -22.51 -2.43
N ALA A 48 9.06 -21.82 -1.30
CA ALA A 48 8.77 -22.45 -0.03
C ALA A 48 7.26 -22.61 0.19
N ILE A 49 6.85 -23.58 0.99
CA ILE A 49 5.42 -23.77 1.32
C ILE A 49 4.94 -22.65 2.25
N ALA A 50 3.79 -22.05 1.92
CA ALA A 50 3.11 -21.07 2.76
C ALA A 50 2.73 -21.66 4.13
N LYS A 51 2.84 -20.85 5.19
CA LYS A 51 2.62 -21.30 6.59
C LYS A 51 1.52 -20.49 7.27
N PRO A 52 0.77 -21.07 8.22
CA PRO A 52 -0.20 -20.32 9.00
C PRO A 52 0.49 -19.26 9.87
N MET A 53 -0.19 -18.12 10.07
CA MET A 53 0.23 -17.02 10.94
C MET A 53 -0.03 -17.34 12.41
N ARG A 54 0.60 -18.39 12.94
CA ARG A 54 0.43 -18.87 14.32
C ARG A 54 1.78 -19.26 14.92
N GLY A 55 1.85 -19.21 16.25
CA GLY A 55 3.05 -19.59 17.01
C GLY A 55 3.83 -18.38 17.53
N THR A 56 5.10 -18.58 17.87
CA THR A 56 5.96 -17.54 18.42
C THR A 56 6.05 -16.33 17.49
N GLY A 57 5.85 -15.13 18.04
CA GLY A 57 5.88 -13.85 17.30
C GLY A 57 4.52 -13.41 16.74
N TRP A 58 3.56 -14.34 16.56
CA TRP A 58 2.22 -14.03 16.07
C TRP A 58 1.24 -13.75 17.21
N ALA A 59 0.47 -12.67 17.10
CA ALA A 59 -0.58 -12.35 18.05
C ALA A 59 -1.87 -13.11 17.75
N ASN A 60 -2.19 -14.09 18.61
CA ASN A 60 -3.46 -14.84 18.53
C ASN A 60 -4.60 -14.20 19.35
N THR A 61 -4.29 -13.21 20.17
CA THR A 61 -5.23 -12.50 21.04
C THR A 61 -4.94 -11.01 21.03
N THR A 62 -5.87 -10.20 21.51
CA THR A 62 -5.69 -8.75 21.66
C THR A 62 -6.11 -8.37 23.07
N GLY A 63 -5.14 -8.14 23.95
CA GLY A 63 -5.34 -7.88 25.37
C GLY A 63 -5.70 -9.13 26.18
N GLY A 64 -6.12 -8.90 27.43
CA GLY A 64 -6.57 -9.92 28.37
C GLY A 64 -5.49 -10.46 29.31
N GLY A 65 -4.21 -10.14 29.08
CA GLY A 65 -3.11 -10.48 29.99
C GLY A 65 -3.28 -9.81 31.35
N ILE A 66 -2.79 -10.47 32.41
CA ILE A 66 -2.94 -9.98 33.79
C ILE A 66 -2.04 -8.76 33.99
N CYS A 67 -2.55 -7.71 34.61
CA CYS A 67 -1.79 -6.50 34.92
C CYS A 67 -2.12 -5.97 36.31
N THR A 68 -1.19 -5.21 36.86
CA THR A 68 -1.33 -4.44 38.10
C THR A 68 -1.20 -2.95 37.83
N ILE A 69 -0.34 -2.58 36.89
CA ILE A 69 -0.07 -1.21 36.46
C ILE A 69 -0.07 -1.12 34.93
N ALA A 70 -0.17 0.10 34.39
CA ALA A 70 -0.25 0.30 32.94
C ALA A 70 0.99 -0.16 32.17
N SER A 71 2.18 -0.09 32.79
CA SER A 71 3.43 -0.55 32.17
C SER A 71 3.47 -2.07 31.95
N ASP A 72 2.65 -2.85 32.67
CA ASP A 72 2.49 -4.29 32.41
C ASP A 72 1.83 -4.56 31.03
N CYS A 73 1.29 -3.50 30.41
CA CYS A 73 0.72 -3.49 29.07
C CYS A 73 1.63 -2.74 28.06
N HIS A 74 2.95 -2.72 28.32
CA HIS A 74 4.01 -2.19 27.45
C HIS A 74 3.80 -0.74 26.97
N ASP A 75 3.12 0.09 27.78
CA ASP A 75 2.75 1.47 27.45
C ASP A 75 1.92 1.62 26.15
N ARG A 76 1.44 0.50 25.60
CA ARG A 76 0.57 0.41 24.41
C ARG A 76 -0.86 0.02 24.77
N GLY A 77 -1.18 -0.03 26.05
CA GLY A 77 -2.49 -0.38 26.56
C GLY A 77 -2.75 0.21 27.95
N GLN A 78 -3.93 -0.08 28.47
CA GLN A 78 -4.36 0.32 29.80
C GLN A 78 -4.62 -0.91 30.66
N CYS A 79 -4.24 -0.84 31.93
CA CYS A 79 -4.62 -1.88 32.89
C CYS A 79 -6.02 -1.59 33.45
N ILE A 80 -7.02 -2.36 33.02
CA ILE A 80 -8.41 -2.19 33.42
C ILE A 80 -8.87 -3.45 34.16
N ARG A 81 -9.24 -3.29 35.44
CA ARG A 81 -9.72 -4.39 36.31
C ARG A 81 -8.75 -5.59 36.36
N GLY A 82 -7.45 -5.32 36.37
CA GLY A 82 -6.43 -6.35 36.43
C GLY A 82 -6.13 -7.04 35.09
N HIS A 83 -6.68 -6.53 33.97
CA HIS A 83 -6.41 -7.04 32.63
C HIS A 83 -5.95 -5.94 31.67
N CYS A 84 -4.99 -6.25 30.81
CA CYS A 84 -4.53 -5.37 29.76
C CYS A 84 -5.60 -5.19 28.67
N VAL A 85 -5.91 -3.94 28.37
CA VAL A 85 -6.73 -3.54 27.23
C VAL A 85 -5.83 -2.75 26.29
N CYS A 86 -5.50 -3.35 25.16
CA CYS A 86 -4.59 -2.72 24.19
C CYS A 86 -5.24 -1.53 23.50
N ALA A 87 -4.40 -0.58 23.06
CA ALA A 87 -4.83 0.50 22.19
C ALA A 87 -5.50 -0.09 20.94
N ASP A 88 -6.71 0.38 20.65
CA ASP A 88 -7.41 -0.01 19.41
C ASP A 88 -6.90 0.81 18.23
N ASP A 89 -5.61 0.62 17.89
CA ASP A 89 -4.91 1.37 16.84
C ASP A 89 -4.63 0.55 15.59
N GLY A 90 -5.22 -0.64 15.50
CA GLY A 90 -5.06 -1.57 14.37
C GLY A 90 -3.67 -2.19 14.25
N MET A 91 -2.76 -1.89 15.18
CA MET A 91 -1.41 -2.46 15.23
C MET A 91 -1.19 -3.29 16.48
N THR A 92 -1.67 -2.84 17.64
CA THR A 92 -1.32 -3.44 18.92
C THR A 92 -2.13 -4.71 19.22
N ALA A 93 -1.45 -5.79 19.62
CA ALA A 93 -2.06 -7.05 20.00
C ALA A 93 -1.21 -7.81 21.03
N GLY A 94 -1.57 -9.06 21.29
CA GLY A 94 -0.98 -9.90 22.32
C GLY A 94 -1.63 -9.69 23.70
N PRO A 95 -1.39 -10.60 24.65
CA PRO A 95 -1.97 -10.52 25.98
C PRO A 95 -1.55 -9.26 26.74
N HIS A 96 -0.32 -8.78 26.53
CA HIS A 96 0.27 -7.63 27.20
C HIS A 96 0.57 -6.46 26.25
N CYS A 97 -0.08 -6.43 25.08
CA CYS A 97 0.04 -5.34 24.10
C CYS A 97 1.46 -5.16 23.54
N ASP A 98 2.25 -6.22 23.56
CA ASP A 98 3.66 -6.31 23.16
C ASP A 98 3.86 -6.85 21.73
N GLN A 99 2.78 -7.28 21.08
CA GLN A 99 2.80 -7.90 19.76
C GLN A 99 2.03 -7.07 18.75
N TYR A 100 2.15 -7.43 17.47
CA TYR A 100 1.43 -6.80 16.38
C TYR A 100 0.24 -7.66 15.93
N SER A 101 -0.92 -7.04 15.71
CA SER A 101 -2.08 -7.72 15.14
C SER A 101 -1.76 -8.23 13.74
N ILE A 102 -2.37 -9.35 13.37
CA ILE A 102 -2.32 -9.88 12.00
C ILE A 102 -2.94 -8.85 11.07
N GLN A 103 -2.13 -8.28 10.19
CA GLN A 103 -2.55 -7.19 9.29
C GLN A 103 -3.31 -7.70 8.08
N CYS A 104 -3.04 -8.92 7.62
CA CYS A 104 -3.62 -9.50 6.42
C CYS A 104 -4.44 -10.76 6.77
N PRO A 105 -5.61 -10.60 7.40
CA PRO A 105 -6.40 -11.72 7.93
C PRO A 105 -6.86 -12.72 6.85
N GLU A 106 -7.00 -12.27 5.60
CA GLU A 106 -7.30 -13.14 4.45
C GLU A 106 -6.29 -14.29 4.28
N TYR A 107 -5.01 -14.08 4.64
CA TYR A 107 -3.95 -15.06 4.47
C TYR A 107 -3.58 -15.79 5.78
N LYS A 108 -4.34 -15.60 6.87
CA LYS A 108 -3.96 -16.08 8.21
C LYS A 108 -3.66 -17.58 8.30
N ASP A 109 -4.31 -18.40 7.47
CA ASP A 109 -4.20 -19.86 7.53
C ASP A 109 -3.10 -20.41 6.60
N ALA A 110 -2.66 -19.61 5.60
CA ALA A 110 -1.54 -19.93 4.72
C ALA A 110 -0.95 -18.63 4.14
N ALA A 111 0.21 -18.22 4.64
CA ALA A 111 0.90 -17.00 4.23
C ALA A 111 2.38 -17.22 3.94
N CYS A 112 2.91 -16.37 3.06
CA CYS A 112 4.35 -16.31 2.78
C CYS A 112 5.12 -15.34 3.67
N CYS A 113 4.41 -14.44 4.35
CA CYS A 113 5.03 -13.46 5.23
C CYS A 113 5.33 -14.04 6.62
N SER A 114 6.41 -13.53 7.22
CA SER A 114 6.77 -13.77 8.60
C SER A 114 6.07 -12.80 9.57
N TRP A 115 6.23 -13.03 10.88
CA TRP A 115 5.68 -12.10 11.87
C TRP A 115 6.43 -10.76 11.85
N GLU A 116 7.71 -10.77 11.47
CA GLU A 116 8.53 -9.56 11.27
C GLU A 116 8.00 -8.73 10.09
N GLN A 117 7.64 -9.37 8.98
CA GLN A 117 7.03 -8.68 7.83
C GLN A 117 5.64 -8.16 8.18
N ASN A 118 4.87 -8.88 8.99
CA ASN A 118 3.57 -8.41 9.50
C ASN A 118 3.72 -7.16 10.38
N GLN A 119 4.75 -7.10 11.22
CA GLN A 119 5.07 -5.89 11.97
C GLN A 119 5.37 -4.71 11.03
N GLY A 120 6.21 -4.92 10.01
CA GLY A 120 6.50 -3.89 9.00
C GLY A 120 5.25 -3.42 8.24
N LEU A 121 4.35 -4.34 7.90
CA LEU A 121 3.03 -4.02 7.33
C LEU A 121 2.21 -3.15 8.29
N ALA A 122 2.16 -3.49 9.58
CA ALA A 122 1.34 -2.76 10.55
C ALA A 122 1.76 -1.29 10.66
N GLU A 123 3.06 -1.06 10.79
CA GLU A 123 3.64 0.28 10.91
C GLU A 123 3.42 1.10 9.62
N ASN A 124 3.65 0.49 8.44
CA ASN A 124 3.42 1.15 7.16
C ASN A 124 1.94 1.40 6.89
N PHE A 125 1.04 0.51 7.30
CA PHE A 125 -0.40 0.68 7.12
C PHE A 125 -0.94 1.84 7.95
N LYS A 126 -0.39 2.08 9.14
CA LYS A 126 -0.74 3.27 9.92
C LYS A 126 -0.40 4.55 9.14
N LEU A 127 0.78 4.61 8.51
CA LEU A 127 1.16 5.74 7.65
C LEU A 127 0.25 5.85 6.41
N LEU A 128 0.04 4.76 5.67
CA LEU A 128 -0.84 4.72 4.51
C LEU A 128 -2.27 5.18 4.85
N SER A 129 -2.80 4.76 6.00
CA SER A 129 -4.13 5.17 6.47
C SER A 129 -4.22 6.68 6.68
N SER A 130 -3.16 7.29 7.23
CA SER A 130 -3.14 8.74 7.48
C SER A 130 -3.02 9.57 6.20
N VAL A 131 -2.31 9.05 5.20
CA VAL A 131 -2.01 9.76 3.95
C VAL A 131 -3.13 9.59 2.91
N PHE A 132 -3.54 8.35 2.68
CA PHE A 132 -4.50 8.00 1.63
C PHE A 132 -5.93 7.86 2.14
N GLY A 133 -6.13 7.59 3.44
CA GLY A 133 -7.45 7.51 4.04
C GLY A 133 -8.14 8.86 4.11
N LYS A 134 -9.44 8.85 4.39
CA LYS A 134 -10.23 10.07 4.50
C LYS A 134 -9.65 10.97 5.58
N ASN A 135 -9.14 12.12 5.16
CA ASN A 135 -8.51 13.12 6.01
C ASN A 135 -8.91 14.53 5.55
N ALA A 136 -8.48 15.55 6.31
CA ALA A 136 -8.77 16.95 5.99
C ALA A 136 -8.16 17.41 4.64
N ALA A 137 -7.13 16.72 4.15
CA ALA A 137 -6.47 17.05 2.88
C ALA A 137 -7.19 16.49 1.65
N GLY A 138 -8.17 15.58 1.80
CA GLY A 138 -8.89 14.99 0.67
C GLY A 138 -8.40 13.60 0.26
N GLY A 139 -8.26 12.69 1.23
CA GLY A 139 -8.07 11.25 0.97
C GLY A 139 -9.39 10.46 0.80
N CYS A 140 -9.26 9.14 0.64
CA CYS A 140 -10.33 8.19 0.30
C CYS A 140 -10.06 6.82 0.95
N ASP A 141 -10.96 6.39 1.84
CA ASP A 141 -10.80 5.12 2.58
C ASP A 141 -10.76 3.89 1.66
N ALA A 142 -11.49 3.90 0.53
CA ALA A 142 -11.41 2.84 -0.47
C ALA A 142 -10.00 2.75 -1.08
N CYS A 143 -9.37 3.89 -1.43
CA CYS A 143 -8.00 3.93 -1.94
C CYS A 143 -7.01 3.36 -0.91
N ALA A 144 -7.08 3.82 0.34
CA ALA A 144 -6.21 3.34 1.40
C ALA A 144 -6.36 1.83 1.63
N SER A 145 -7.59 1.33 1.68
CA SER A 145 -7.89 -0.10 1.79
C SER A 145 -7.31 -0.89 0.61
N ASN A 146 -7.50 -0.42 -0.62
CA ASN A 146 -7.01 -1.10 -1.81
C ASN A 146 -5.46 -1.16 -1.84
N LEU A 147 -4.79 -0.09 -1.41
CA LEU A 147 -3.33 -0.08 -1.28
C LEU A 147 -2.84 -1.07 -0.23
N MET A 148 -3.50 -1.12 0.93
CA MET A 148 -3.16 -2.11 1.97
C MET A 148 -3.40 -3.53 1.47
N MET A 149 -4.47 -3.78 0.71
CA MET A 149 -4.74 -5.08 0.09
C MET A 149 -3.67 -5.48 -0.92
N LEU A 150 -3.21 -4.54 -1.76
CA LEU A 150 -2.09 -4.77 -2.68
C LEU A 150 -0.86 -5.24 -1.90
N TRP A 151 -0.46 -4.51 -0.86
CA TRP A 151 0.70 -4.87 -0.05
C TRP A 151 0.54 -6.19 0.70
N CYS A 152 -0.66 -6.47 1.24
CA CYS A 152 -0.97 -7.76 1.81
C CYS A 152 -0.77 -8.90 0.80
N GLY A 153 -1.26 -8.73 -0.42
CA GLY A 153 -1.11 -9.75 -1.45
C GLY A 153 0.34 -9.92 -1.92
N LEU A 154 1.06 -8.83 -2.12
CA LEU A 154 2.47 -8.91 -2.52
C LEU A 154 3.33 -9.59 -1.45
N ILE A 155 3.08 -9.32 -0.17
CA ILE A 155 3.96 -9.77 0.92
C ILE A 155 3.51 -11.11 1.54
N CYS A 156 2.20 -11.33 1.65
CA CYS A 156 1.65 -12.48 2.39
C CYS A 156 0.94 -13.51 1.52
N SER A 157 0.61 -13.24 0.26
CA SER A 157 -0.14 -14.19 -0.58
C SER A 157 0.55 -15.56 -0.62
N PRO A 158 -0.19 -16.67 -0.45
CA PRO A 158 0.39 -18.00 -0.55
C PRO A 158 0.88 -18.30 -1.96
N HIS A 159 0.43 -17.59 -2.99
CA HIS A 159 0.75 -17.88 -4.39
C HIS A 159 1.79 -16.94 -5.00
N GLN A 160 2.68 -16.37 -4.18
CA GLN A 160 3.73 -15.44 -4.66
C GLN A 160 4.51 -15.97 -5.86
N SER A 161 4.89 -17.25 -5.89
CA SER A 161 5.66 -17.84 -7.00
C SER A 161 4.97 -17.75 -8.36
N ASN A 162 3.66 -17.55 -8.39
CA ASN A 162 2.92 -17.45 -9.64
C ASN A 162 3.14 -16.11 -10.34
N PHE A 163 3.35 -15.04 -9.56
CA PHE A 163 3.42 -13.67 -10.05
C PHE A 163 4.68 -12.90 -9.62
N MET A 164 5.54 -13.51 -8.79
CA MET A 164 6.83 -12.96 -8.38
C MET A 164 7.97 -13.88 -8.84
N LYS A 165 8.97 -13.28 -9.48
CA LYS A 165 10.19 -13.96 -9.90
C LYS A 165 11.38 -13.09 -9.56
N MET A 166 12.54 -13.70 -9.35
CA MET A 166 13.76 -12.91 -9.21
C MET A 166 14.08 -12.23 -10.54
N HIS A 167 14.45 -10.95 -10.46
CA HIS A 167 14.85 -10.18 -11.63
C HIS A 167 16.14 -10.75 -12.26
N SER A 168 17.04 -11.21 -11.40
CA SER A 168 18.32 -11.82 -11.79
C SER A 168 18.37 -13.29 -11.34
N PRO A 169 19.17 -14.15 -11.99
CA PRO A 169 19.30 -15.55 -11.60
C PRO A 169 19.74 -15.71 -10.14
N TYR A 170 19.24 -16.75 -9.48
CA TYR A 170 19.67 -17.08 -8.12
C TYR A 170 21.15 -17.48 -8.07
N PRO A 171 21.93 -17.03 -7.06
CA PRO A 171 21.55 -16.19 -5.91
C PRO A 171 21.49 -14.68 -6.22
N SER A 172 20.58 -13.94 -5.54
CA SER A 172 20.58 -12.47 -5.60
C SER A 172 21.81 -11.92 -4.89
N VAL A 173 22.85 -11.60 -5.66
CA VAL A 173 24.11 -11.02 -5.18
C VAL A 173 24.31 -9.59 -5.70
N HIS A 174 23.21 -8.87 -5.92
CA HIS A 174 23.27 -7.49 -6.38
C HIS A 174 23.52 -6.53 -5.22
N TYR A 175 24.38 -5.56 -5.49
CA TYR A 175 24.71 -4.48 -4.57
C TYR A 175 24.49 -3.14 -5.26
N ARG A 176 23.88 -2.18 -4.55
CA ARG A 176 23.63 -0.82 -5.05
C ARG A 176 24.05 0.21 -3.98
N PRO A 177 24.36 1.45 -4.39
CA PRO A 177 24.46 2.55 -3.43
C PRO A 177 23.08 2.84 -2.85
N ASP A 178 22.99 3.03 -1.53
CA ASP A 178 21.75 3.49 -0.89
C ASP A 178 21.52 4.97 -1.22
N PRO A 179 20.42 5.32 -1.92
CA PRO A 179 20.14 6.69 -2.31
C PRO A 179 19.86 7.62 -1.12
N MET A 180 19.48 7.10 0.05
CA MET A 180 19.13 7.91 1.22
C MET A 180 20.36 8.32 2.04
N THR A 181 21.37 7.46 2.11
CA THR A 181 22.57 7.71 2.94
C THR A 181 23.85 7.90 2.16
N GLY A 182 23.86 7.52 0.87
CA GLY A 182 25.07 7.47 0.06
C GLY A 182 26.01 6.31 0.43
N THR A 183 25.57 5.34 1.24
CA THR A 183 26.39 4.17 1.55
C THR A 183 26.51 3.28 0.32
N ASP A 184 27.75 3.02 -0.12
CA ASP A 184 28.03 2.12 -1.23
C ASP A 184 27.91 0.64 -0.81
N HIS A 185 27.63 -0.23 -1.79
CA HIS A 185 27.58 -1.69 -1.62
C HIS A 185 26.54 -2.21 -0.62
N VAL A 186 25.30 -1.74 -0.73
CA VAL A 186 24.15 -2.28 -0.01
C VAL A 186 23.59 -3.47 -0.78
N LYS A 187 23.45 -4.63 -0.13
CA LYS A 187 22.85 -5.80 -0.78
C LYS A 187 21.36 -5.53 -1.04
N VAL A 188 20.88 -5.90 -2.23
CA VAL A 188 19.49 -5.67 -2.63
C VAL A 188 18.84 -6.97 -3.11
N LEU A 189 17.53 -7.07 -2.88
CA LEU A 189 16.67 -8.07 -3.47
C LEU A 189 15.91 -7.43 -4.64
N GLU A 190 16.11 -7.99 -5.84
CA GLU A 190 15.45 -7.50 -7.05
C GLU A 190 14.41 -8.51 -7.53
N MET A 191 13.14 -8.10 -7.59
CA MET A 191 12.02 -8.97 -7.93
C MET A 191 11.22 -8.38 -9.08
N ASP A 192 10.90 -9.20 -10.08
CA ASP A 192 9.87 -8.92 -11.08
C ASP A 192 8.51 -9.36 -10.53
N ILE A 193 7.56 -8.44 -10.52
CA ILE A 193 6.18 -8.66 -10.06
C ILE A 193 5.22 -8.41 -11.22
N SER A 194 4.48 -9.44 -11.58
CA SER A 194 3.41 -9.37 -12.57
C SER A 194 2.08 -8.99 -11.91
N LEU A 195 1.49 -7.88 -12.33
CA LEU A 195 0.21 -7.37 -11.85
C LEU A 195 -0.83 -7.42 -12.96
N GLN A 196 -2.06 -7.78 -12.62
CA GLN A 196 -3.16 -7.73 -13.58
C GLN A 196 -3.46 -6.27 -13.96
N LYS A 197 -3.74 -6.06 -15.26
CA LYS A 197 -4.05 -4.73 -15.81
C LYS A 197 -5.30 -4.12 -15.18
N GLU A 198 -6.38 -4.90 -15.04
CA GLU A 198 -7.64 -4.43 -14.45
C GLU A 198 -7.47 -4.01 -13.00
N LEU A 199 -6.73 -4.80 -12.20
CA LEU A 199 -6.34 -4.44 -10.84
C LEU A 199 -5.61 -3.09 -10.82
N THR A 200 -4.57 -2.95 -11.65
CA THR A 200 -3.73 -1.75 -11.71
C THR A 200 -4.53 -0.50 -12.04
N CYS A 201 -5.41 -0.58 -13.05
CA CYS A 201 -6.27 0.53 -13.44
C CYS A 201 -7.28 0.85 -12.35
N SER A 202 -7.94 -0.15 -11.76
CA SER A 202 -8.98 0.06 -10.75
C SER A 202 -8.40 0.64 -9.46
N LEU A 203 -7.23 0.15 -9.03
CA LEU A 203 -6.51 0.67 -7.88
C LEU A 203 -6.13 2.14 -8.10
N PHE A 204 -5.54 2.47 -9.26
CA PHE A 204 -5.23 3.85 -9.60
C PHE A 204 -6.49 4.72 -9.67
N ASP A 205 -7.57 4.25 -10.28
CA ASP A 205 -8.83 4.99 -10.38
C ASP A 205 -9.44 5.31 -9.01
N SER A 206 -9.26 4.42 -8.02
CA SER A 206 -9.68 4.67 -6.64
C SER A 206 -8.84 5.77 -5.95
N CYS A 207 -7.61 6.00 -6.40
CA CYS A 207 -6.63 6.86 -5.73
C CYS A 207 -6.28 8.15 -6.48
N LYS A 208 -6.50 8.22 -7.80
CA LYS A 208 -5.98 9.28 -8.70
C LYS A 208 -6.39 10.71 -8.33
N SER A 209 -7.53 10.85 -7.66
CA SER A 209 -8.07 12.14 -7.23
C SER A 209 -7.74 12.48 -5.77
N THR A 210 -7.07 11.59 -5.04
CA THR A 210 -6.58 11.94 -3.69
C THR A 210 -5.52 13.04 -3.78
N ALA A 211 -5.42 13.87 -2.74
CA ALA A 211 -4.53 15.03 -2.75
C ALA A 211 -3.07 14.68 -3.07
N ILE A 212 -2.52 13.63 -2.45
CA ILE A 212 -1.12 13.23 -2.69
C ILE A 212 -0.87 12.77 -4.13
N VAL A 213 -1.79 11.97 -4.70
CA VAL A 213 -1.63 11.41 -6.04
C VAL A 213 -1.82 12.48 -7.12
N SER A 214 -2.80 13.37 -6.92
CA SER A 214 -3.09 14.45 -7.87
C SER A 214 -1.98 15.50 -7.94
N MET A 215 -1.24 15.71 -6.85
CA MET A 215 -0.14 16.68 -6.78
C MET A 215 1.20 16.12 -7.27
N ALA A 216 1.47 14.84 -7.06
CA ALA A 216 2.75 14.22 -7.43
C ALA A 216 2.83 13.94 -8.94
N ALA A 217 3.73 14.61 -9.64
CA ALA A 217 3.94 14.41 -11.09
C ALA A 217 4.26 12.96 -11.46
N ALA A 218 5.01 12.26 -10.60
CA ALA A 218 5.37 10.85 -10.78
C ALA A 218 4.18 9.89 -10.70
N MET A 219 3.06 10.31 -10.07
CA MET A 219 1.89 9.45 -9.84
C MET A 219 0.72 9.72 -10.78
N LYS A 220 0.92 10.50 -11.86
CA LYS A 220 -0.18 10.90 -12.77
C LYS A 220 -0.74 9.77 -13.65
N SER A 221 -0.13 8.59 -13.65
CA SER A 221 -0.59 7.40 -14.35
C SER A 221 -0.60 6.20 -13.41
N SER A 222 -1.36 5.15 -13.74
CA SER A 222 -1.40 3.92 -12.96
C SER A 222 -0.01 3.28 -12.83
N LEU A 223 0.75 3.25 -13.93
CA LEU A 223 2.14 2.79 -13.96
C LEU A 223 3.04 3.64 -13.04
N GLY A 224 2.97 4.97 -13.18
CA GLY A 224 3.81 5.88 -12.37
C GLY A 224 3.47 5.81 -10.88
N PHE A 225 2.18 5.72 -10.56
CA PHE A 225 1.69 5.56 -9.20
C PHE A 225 2.22 4.29 -8.57
N LEU A 226 2.06 3.13 -9.21
CA LEU A 226 2.50 1.87 -8.63
C LEU A 226 4.02 1.71 -8.62
N ASN A 227 4.74 2.23 -9.63
CA ASN A 227 6.20 2.28 -9.56
C ASN A 227 6.68 3.17 -8.41
N TYR A 228 6.01 4.29 -8.14
CA TYR A 228 6.31 5.10 -6.97
C TYR A 228 6.05 4.32 -5.68
N GLN A 229 4.90 3.62 -5.57
CA GLN A 229 4.61 2.77 -4.41
C GLN A 229 5.67 1.68 -4.25
N ALA A 230 6.11 1.05 -5.34
CA ALA A 230 7.13 0.00 -5.33
C ALA A 230 8.51 0.51 -4.87
N GLN A 231 8.86 1.76 -5.20
CA GLN A 231 10.14 2.37 -4.83
C GLN A 231 10.14 2.97 -3.42
N THR A 232 9.00 3.43 -2.92
CA THR A 232 8.91 4.17 -1.64
C THR A 232 8.18 3.41 -0.53
N GLY A 233 7.37 2.42 -0.90
CA GLY A 233 6.55 1.61 0.00
C GLY A 233 7.11 0.20 0.26
N ALA A 234 8.27 -0.14 -0.31
CA ALA A 234 8.98 -1.35 0.05
C ALA A 234 9.22 -1.40 1.57
N ILE A 235 8.79 -2.48 2.20
CA ILE A 235 8.72 -2.63 3.66
C ILE A 235 10.12 -2.83 4.27
N ALA A 236 11.09 -3.19 3.45
CA ALA A 236 12.48 -3.31 3.81
C ALA A 236 13.37 -2.48 2.89
N HIS A 237 14.27 -1.72 3.50
CA HIS A 237 15.41 -1.14 2.80
C HIS A 237 16.14 -2.25 2.04
N GLY A 238 16.27 -2.09 0.72
CA GLY A 238 16.96 -3.06 -0.14
C GLY A 238 16.05 -3.93 -1.00
N GLU A 239 14.73 -3.79 -0.97
CA GLU A 239 13.86 -4.38 -2.01
C GLU A 239 13.70 -3.44 -3.21
N TYR A 240 13.93 -3.98 -4.40
CA TYR A 240 13.69 -3.31 -5.67
C TYR A 240 12.69 -4.12 -6.46
N LEU A 241 11.47 -3.59 -6.53
CA LEU A 241 10.33 -4.25 -7.16
C LEU A 241 10.11 -3.68 -8.56
N PHE A 242 10.24 -4.53 -9.56
CA PHE A 242 10.00 -4.22 -10.98
C PHE A 242 8.59 -4.69 -11.34
N LEU A 243 7.68 -3.74 -11.53
CA LEU A 243 6.29 -4.06 -11.81
C LEU A 243 6.05 -4.23 -13.32
N HIS A 244 5.43 -5.35 -13.68
CA HIS A 244 5.01 -5.70 -15.04
C HIS A 244 3.49 -5.77 -15.11
N PHE A 245 2.88 -5.14 -16.12
CA PHE A 245 1.43 -4.90 -16.18
C PHE A 245 0.71 -5.63 -17.32
N ASN A 246 1.42 -6.50 -18.02
CA ASN A 246 0.95 -7.12 -19.26
C ASN A 246 0.56 -8.59 -19.10
N ASP A 247 0.68 -9.13 -17.88
CA ASP A 247 0.41 -10.53 -17.61
C ASP A 247 -1.03 -10.76 -17.18
N THR A 248 -1.51 -11.98 -17.38
CA THR A 248 -2.87 -12.41 -17.01
C THR A 248 -2.80 -13.53 -15.98
N VAL A 249 -3.90 -13.71 -15.23
CA VAL A 249 -4.10 -14.84 -14.32
C VAL A 249 -3.85 -16.17 -15.05
N PRO A 250 -3.15 -17.16 -14.45
CA PRO A 250 -2.69 -17.20 -13.06
C PRO A 250 -1.32 -16.57 -12.79
N HIS A 251 -0.67 -15.99 -13.80
CA HIS A 251 0.70 -15.47 -13.70
C HIS A 251 0.81 -14.02 -13.23
N ALA A 252 -0.33 -13.40 -12.93
CA ALA A 252 -0.41 -12.04 -12.45
C ALA A 252 -1.16 -12.00 -11.12
N PHE A 253 -0.71 -11.14 -10.22
CA PHE A 253 -1.43 -10.85 -8.99
C PHE A 253 -2.71 -10.07 -9.30
N ASP A 254 -3.79 -10.50 -8.69
CA ASP A 254 -5.11 -9.88 -8.79
C ASP A 254 -5.82 -9.92 -7.43
N HIS A 255 -6.64 -8.90 -7.16
CA HIS A 255 -7.55 -8.90 -6.03
C HIS A 255 -8.74 -7.98 -6.31
N SER A 256 -9.84 -8.20 -5.57
CA SER A 256 -10.99 -7.30 -5.68
C SER A 256 -10.66 -5.90 -5.17
N VAL A 257 -11.00 -4.88 -5.95
CA VAL A 257 -10.75 -3.46 -5.65
C VAL A 257 -12.05 -2.79 -5.25
N LEU A 258 -12.06 -2.11 -4.09
CA LEU A 258 -13.18 -1.27 -3.65
C LEU A 258 -13.29 -0.04 -4.57
N SER A 259 -14.44 0.13 -5.22
CA SER A 259 -14.72 1.32 -6.01
C SER A 259 -14.82 2.55 -5.11
N CYS A 260 -14.22 3.68 -5.50
CA CYS A 260 -14.29 4.91 -4.71
C CYS A 260 -15.71 5.51 -4.64
N SER A 261 -16.60 5.18 -5.58
CA SER A 261 -17.96 5.73 -5.63
C SER A 261 -18.96 4.96 -4.77
N ASN A 262 -18.76 3.66 -4.60
CA ASN A 262 -19.61 2.82 -3.77
C ASN A 262 -18.84 1.56 -3.36
N TYR A 263 -18.59 1.44 -2.07
CA TYR A 263 -17.96 0.28 -1.45
C TYR A 263 -18.81 -0.29 -0.31
N SER A 264 -20.15 -0.22 -0.42
CA SER A 264 -21.08 -0.80 0.57
C SER A 264 -20.94 -2.31 0.77
N ILE A 265 -20.21 -3.01 -0.10
CA ILE A 265 -19.87 -4.42 0.10
C ILE A 265 -19.14 -4.67 1.44
N VAL A 266 -18.42 -3.67 1.97
CA VAL A 266 -17.75 -3.75 3.29
C VAL A 266 -18.71 -3.72 4.47
N GLU A 267 -20.01 -3.48 4.25
CA GLU A 267 -21.04 -3.65 5.29
C GLU A 267 -21.27 -5.13 5.62
N ASN A 268 -20.92 -6.02 4.69
CA ASN A 268 -20.88 -7.46 4.97
C ASN A 268 -19.69 -7.75 5.89
N ASP A 269 -19.96 -8.31 7.07
CA ASP A 269 -18.93 -8.62 8.06
C ASP A 269 -17.84 -9.56 7.53
N THR A 270 -18.16 -10.51 6.66
CA THR A 270 -17.18 -11.41 6.05
C THR A 270 -16.18 -10.65 5.18
N VAL A 271 -16.68 -9.72 4.36
CA VAL A 271 -15.84 -8.88 3.49
C VAL A 271 -15.03 -7.90 4.33
N ARG A 272 -15.65 -7.29 5.34
CA ARG A 272 -14.94 -6.39 6.26
C ARG A 272 -13.81 -7.11 6.98
N GLN A 273 -14.04 -8.32 7.48
CA GLN A 273 -13.05 -9.11 8.22
C GLN A 273 -11.92 -9.64 7.33
N SER A 274 -12.10 -9.73 6.01
CA SER A 274 -11.02 -10.07 5.08
C SER A 274 -10.13 -8.87 4.74
N LEU A 275 -10.62 -7.64 4.93
CA LEU A 275 -9.81 -6.44 4.72
C LEU A 275 -8.63 -6.39 5.69
N PRO A 276 -7.56 -5.68 5.33
CA PRO A 276 -6.44 -5.44 6.24
C PRO A 276 -6.89 -4.85 7.57
N GLN A 277 -6.26 -5.27 8.68
CA GLN A 277 -6.70 -4.89 10.03
C GLN A 277 -6.80 -3.38 10.21
N GLN A 278 -5.83 -2.63 9.66
CA GLN A 278 -5.87 -1.17 9.66
C GLN A 278 -6.99 -0.60 8.77
N ALA A 279 -7.29 -1.23 7.63
CA ALA A 279 -8.37 -0.80 6.74
C ALA A 279 -9.75 -0.92 7.41
N GLN A 280 -9.95 -1.94 8.25
CA GLN A 280 -11.18 -2.13 9.03
C GLN A 280 -11.48 -0.97 9.99
N ARG A 281 -10.46 -0.15 10.32
CA ARG A 281 -10.55 0.99 11.24
C ARG A 281 -10.80 2.32 10.55
N LEU A 282 -10.64 2.39 9.23
CA LEU A 282 -10.91 3.60 8.47
C LEU A 282 -12.34 4.08 8.73
N ASP A 283 -12.52 5.39 8.92
CA ASP A 283 -13.77 5.98 9.42
C ASP A 283 -15.01 5.55 8.64
N SER A 284 -14.93 5.51 7.31
CA SER A 284 -16.08 5.12 6.48
C SER A 284 -16.35 3.62 6.52
N ILE A 285 -15.36 2.79 6.80
CA ILE A 285 -15.45 1.33 6.82
C ILE A 285 -15.90 0.84 8.21
N SER A 286 -15.33 1.39 9.28
CA SER A 286 -15.62 0.99 10.67
C SER A 286 -17.02 1.40 11.11
N SER A 287 -17.50 2.57 10.68
CA SER A 287 -18.81 3.10 11.07
C SER A 287 -19.94 2.55 10.21
N LYS A 288 -20.91 1.89 10.83
CA LYS A 288 -22.13 1.38 10.14
C LYS A 288 -22.94 2.49 9.47
N ASN A 289 -22.95 3.69 10.06
CA ASN A 289 -23.77 4.81 9.58
C ASN A 289 -23.01 5.74 8.61
N ALA A 290 -21.71 5.53 8.42
CA ALA A 290 -20.94 6.33 7.48
C ALA A 290 -21.27 5.94 6.04
N ILE A 291 -21.35 6.95 5.16
CA ILE A 291 -21.59 6.74 3.75
C ILE A 291 -20.39 6.03 3.12
N LYS A 292 -20.63 4.90 2.45
CA LYS A 292 -19.61 4.04 1.82
C LYS A 292 -19.19 4.56 0.44
N GLN A 293 -18.82 5.84 0.41
CA GLN A 293 -18.34 6.54 -0.78
C GLN A 293 -17.23 7.51 -0.41
N CYS A 294 -16.28 7.72 -1.30
CA CYS A 294 -15.24 8.72 -1.10
C CYS A 294 -15.78 10.13 -1.42
N PRO A 295 -15.27 11.18 -0.75
CA PRO A 295 -15.65 12.55 -1.07
C PRO A 295 -15.44 12.87 -2.55
N CYS A 296 -16.26 13.75 -3.11
CA CYS A 296 -16.15 14.18 -4.51
C CYS A 296 -14.71 14.67 -4.85
N GLY A 297 -14.09 15.46 -3.97
CA GLY A 297 -12.70 15.91 -4.17
C GLY A 297 -11.68 14.77 -4.34
N SER A 298 -11.96 13.60 -3.77
CA SER A 298 -11.08 12.42 -3.79
C SER A 298 -11.55 11.32 -4.76
N CYS A 299 -12.71 11.48 -5.40
CA CYS A 299 -13.31 10.50 -6.31
C CYS A 299 -14.23 11.18 -7.34
N GLN A 300 -13.77 11.22 -8.58
CA GLN A 300 -14.53 11.82 -9.69
C GLN A 300 -15.89 11.13 -9.91
N ALA A 301 -15.96 9.81 -9.76
CA ALA A 301 -17.22 9.07 -9.94
C ALA A 301 -18.30 9.50 -8.93
N THR A 302 -17.92 9.82 -7.69
CA THR A 302 -18.84 10.39 -6.69
C THR A 302 -19.34 11.78 -7.10
N CYS A 303 -18.46 12.63 -7.66
CA CYS A 303 -18.88 13.95 -8.17
C CYS A 303 -19.90 13.82 -9.30
N SER A 304 -19.64 12.93 -10.26
CA SER A 304 -20.51 12.75 -11.43
C SER A 304 -21.90 12.27 -11.03
N ALA A 305 -22.01 11.39 -10.04
CA ALA A 305 -23.29 10.93 -9.49
C ALA A 305 -24.08 12.07 -8.80
N HIS A 306 -23.38 13.02 -8.15
CA HIS A 306 -24.00 14.22 -7.58
C HIS A 306 -24.50 15.19 -8.66
N ASN A 307 -23.82 15.30 -9.79
CA ASN A 307 -24.22 16.19 -10.89
C ASN A 307 -25.52 15.77 -11.57
N SER A 308 -25.80 14.47 -11.68
CA SER A 308 -27.05 13.96 -12.25
C SER A 308 -28.30 14.32 -11.42
N ASN A 309 -28.14 14.65 -10.13
CA ASN A 309 -29.24 14.96 -9.21
C ASN A 309 -29.21 16.40 -8.66
N SER A 310 -28.30 17.26 -9.12
CA SER A 310 -28.10 18.61 -8.57
C SER A 310 -28.47 19.71 -9.58
N SER A 311 -29.15 20.75 -9.10
CA SER A 311 -29.43 21.99 -9.84
C SER A 311 -28.21 22.92 -9.98
N ARG A 312 -27.07 22.55 -9.37
CA ARG A 312 -25.75 23.18 -9.55
C ARG A 312 -24.71 22.08 -9.84
N PRO A 313 -24.34 21.86 -11.12
CA PRO A 313 -23.34 20.86 -11.47
C PRO A 313 -21.93 21.30 -11.05
N ILE A 314 -21.22 20.44 -10.34
CA ILE A 314 -19.79 20.55 -10.04
C ILE A 314 -19.02 20.10 -11.29
N ILE A 315 -18.48 21.05 -12.05
CA ILE A 315 -17.68 20.74 -13.24
C ILE A 315 -16.29 20.27 -12.79
N THR A 316 -16.03 18.97 -12.87
CA THR A 316 -14.68 18.42 -12.69
C THR A 316 -13.85 18.70 -13.94
N THR A 317 -12.96 19.68 -13.90
CA THR A 317 -12.02 19.94 -14.99
C THR A 317 -10.89 18.89 -14.95
N ALA A 318 -10.85 18.01 -15.95
CA ALA A 318 -9.82 16.97 -16.10
C ALA A 318 -8.40 17.52 -16.34
N LYS A 319 -8.26 18.84 -16.48
CA LYS A 319 -6.99 19.54 -16.57
C LYS A 319 -6.86 20.40 -15.32
N PRO A 320 -5.88 20.16 -14.43
CA PRO A 320 -5.53 21.19 -13.46
C PRO A 320 -5.22 22.46 -14.24
N ILE A 321 -5.69 23.58 -13.71
CA ILE A 321 -5.35 24.97 -14.02
C ILE A 321 -4.11 24.99 -14.93
N SER A 322 -4.30 25.34 -16.21
CA SER A 322 -3.18 25.46 -17.15
C SER A 322 -2.10 26.37 -16.53
N ILE A 323 -0.82 26.19 -16.82
CA ILE A 323 0.21 27.18 -16.42
C ILE A 323 -0.11 28.61 -16.94
N TRP A 324 -1.05 28.70 -17.89
CA TRP A 324 -1.59 29.93 -18.45
C TRP A 324 -2.84 30.45 -17.73
N ASP A 325 -3.53 29.63 -16.94
CA ASP A 325 -4.70 30.04 -16.16
C ASP A 325 -4.21 30.81 -14.93
N GLY A 326 -4.13 32.13 -15.09
CA GLY A 326 -3.51 33.08 -14.15
C GLY A 326 -2.45 33.97 -14.82
N PHE A 327 -1.98 33.59 -16.01
CA PHE A 327 -1.04 34.39 -16.80
C PHE A 327 -1.78 35.50 -17.54
N ASN A 328 -1.79 36.70 -16.95
CA ASN A 328 -2.35 37.87 -17.62
C ASN A 328 -1.35 38.37 -18.68
N PHE A 329 -1.50 37.88 -19.92
CA PHE A 329 -0.67 38.28 -21.08
C PHE A 329 -0.60 39.80 -21.27
N ARG A 330 -1.62 40.56 -20.86
CA ARG A 330 -1.59 42.02 -20.95
C ARG A 330 -0.64 42.65 -19.93
N VAL A 331 -0.64 42.15 -18.69
CA VAL A 331 0.28 42.62 -17.64
C VAL A 331 1.71 42.23 -18.00
N VAL A 332 1.93 40.98 -18.39
CA VAL A 332 3.27 40.51 -18.76
C VAL A 332 3.77 41.24 -19.99
N GLY A 333 2.93 41.40 -21.03
CA GLY A 333 3.27 42.18 -22.22
C GLY A 333 3.60 43.64 -21.90
N ALA A 334 2.83 44.28 -21.00
CA ALA A 334 3.10 45.65 -20.57
C ALA A 334 4.45 45.77 -19.85
N VAL A 335 4.76 44.85 -18.92
CA VAL A 335 6.04 44.84 -18.20
C VAL A 335 7.22 44.63 -19.17
N TYR A 336 7.13 43.67 -20.09
CA TYR A 336 8.20 43.44 -21.07
C TYR A 336 8.37 44.62 -22.03
N ALA A 337 7.29 45.27 -22.47
CA ALA A 337 7.37 46.48 -23.29
C ALA A 337 8.04 47.65 -22.54
N LEU A 338 7.73 47.82 -21.26
CA LEU A 338 8.30 48.87 -20.41
C LEU A 338 9.82 48.63 -20.19
N VAL A 339 10.22 47.38 -19.96
CA VAL A 339 11.63 46.98 -19.90
C VAL A 339 12.34 47.28 -21.22
N LEU A 340 11.71 46.96 -22.37
CA LEU A 340 12.30 47.19 -23.68
C LEU A 340 12.46 48.69 -23.98
N ILE A 341 11.47 49.51 -23.61
CA ILE A 341 11.56 50.97 -23.71
C ILE A 341 12.68 51.50 -22.81
N LEU A 342 12.80 51.02 -21.57
CA LEU A 342 13.87 51.41 -20.65
C LEU A 342 15.25 51.04 -21.20
N VAL A 343 15.41 49.83 -21.77
CA VAL A 343 16.66 49.39 -22.38
C VAL A 343 17.01 50.26 -23.60
N VAL A 344 16.03 50.59 -24.45
CA VAL A 344 16.23 51.47 -25.59
C VAL A 344 16.59 52.88 -25.13
N MET A 345 15.91 53.44 -24.14
CA MET A 345 16.23 54.77 -23.59
C MET A 345 17.62 54.82 -22.96
N LEU A 346 18.01 53.78 -22.21
CA LEU A 346 19.35 53.68 -21.64
C LEU A 346 20.41 53.60 -22.74
N LYS A 347 20.21 52.75 -23.76
CA LYS A 347 21.12 52.68 -24.91
C LYS A 347 21.19 53.98 -25.72
N TRP A 348 20.09 54.71 -25.82
CA TRP A 348 20.04 55.97 -26.57
C TRP A 348 20.77 57.09 -25.81
N LYS A 349 20.71 57.05 -24.48
CA LYS A 349 21.49 57.95 -23.62
C LYS A 349 22.99 57.68 -23.70
N ASP A 350 23.40 56.42 -23.82
CA ASP A 350 24.80 56.04 -24.04
C ASP A 350 25.33 56.44 -25.43
N TYR A 351 24.44 56.66 -26.42
CA TYR A 351 24.80 57.10 -27.77
C TYR A 351 24.94 58.62 -27.92
N GLN A 352 24.60 59.39 -26.88
CA GLN A 352 24.70 60.87 -26.86
C GLN A 352 25.91 61.40 -26.09
N TYR A 353 26.87 60.53 -25.71
CA TYR A 353 28.17 60.91 -25.16
C TYR A 353 29.31 60.58 -26.12
#